data_AF-A0A2R6CS24-F1
#
_entry.id   AF-A0A2R6CS24-F1
#
_cell.length_a   1.000
_cell.length_b   1.000
_cell.length_c   1.000
_cell.angle_alpha   90.00
_cell.angle_beta   90.00
_cell.angle_gamma   90.00
#
_symmetry.space_group_name_H-M   'P 1'
#
loop_
_entity.id
_entity.type
_entity.pdbx_description
1 polymer ?
#
loop_
_entity_poly.entity_id
_entity_poly.type
_entity_poly.pdbx_seq_one_letter_code
_entity_poly.pdbx_strand_id
1 'polypeptide(L)'
;MAKYSTGSSGGGSGESCELCGASGVKTSVANVAGAQLEVCRDCAQHDDKERSTDDNDGRENRKKRAAQNVARMHDSAKQDPGHWESGADYDDDQLPYLVPDYDDRITTARQEAGYQLEELAEELDFDEG
;
A
#
# COMPACT_ATOMS: atom_id res chain seq x y z
N MET A 1 -8.20 0.83 31.46
CA MET A 1 -8.76 -0.48 31.05
C MET A 1 -8.02 -0.92 29.80
N ALA A 2 -7.20 -1.96 29.88
CA ALA A 2 -6.57 -2.55 28.69
C ALA A 2 -7.66 -3.21 27.83
N LYS A 3 -7.92 -2.67 26.63
CA LYS A 3 -9.01 -3.12 25.74
C LYS A 3 -8.60 -4.22 24.76
N TYR A 4 -7.40 -4.75 24.91
CA TYR A 4 -6.91 -5.86 24.10
C TYR A 4 -6.05 -6.75 24.98
N SER A 5 -6.72 -7.55 25.80
CA SER A 5 -6.17 -8.80 26.28
C SER A 5 -6.21 -9.77 25.10
N THR A 6 -5.16 -9.82 24.30
CA THR A 6 -4.90 -10.99 23.47
C THR A 6 -4.65 -12.12 24.45
N GLY A 7 -5.69 -12.91 24.71
CA GLY A 7 -5.63 -14.05 25.60
C GLY A 7 -4.48 -14.96 25.18
N SER A 8 -3.43 -14.98 26.00
CA SER A 8 -2.42 -16.02 25.98
C SER A 8 -3.12 -17.33 26.37
N SER A 9 -3.62 -18.05 25.37
CA SER A 9 -4.05 -19.44 25.53
C SER A 9 -2.85 -20.31 25.21
N GLY A 10 -1.96 -20.39 26.19
CA GLY A 10 -0.94 -21.42 26.22
C GLY A 10 -1.54 -22.75 26.69
N GLY A 11 -1.17 -23.82 26.00
CA GLY A 11 -1.08 -25.15 26.60
C GLY A 11 -2.22 -26.12 26.25
N GLY A 12 -2.09 -26.80 25.11
CA GLY A 12 -2.80 -28.04 24.79
C GLY A 12 -1.85 -29.04 24.15
N SER A 13 -1.18 -29.83 25.00
CA SER A 13 -0.53 -31.14 24.77
C SER A 13 0.08 -31.44 23.39
N GLY A 14 1.42 -31.56 23.36
CA GLY A 14 2.26 -31.84 22.18
C GLY A 14 2.06 -33.22 21.55
N GLU A 15 0.88 -33.43 20.96
CA GLU A 15 0.52 -34.62 20.17
C GLU A 15 -0.23 -34.26 18.88
N SER A 16 -0.46 -32.97 18.63
CA SER A 16 -1.04 -32.45 17.39
C SER A 16 -0.02 -31.65 16.58
N CYS A 17 -0.05 -31.84 15.26
CA CYS A 17 0.71 -31.03 14.33
C CYS A 17 0.09 -29.61 14.25
N GLU A 18 0.86 -28.60 14.62
CA GLU A 18 0.44 -27.18 14.61
C GLU A 18 0.20 -26.63 13.19
N LEU A 19 0.73 -27.30 12.16
CA LEU A 19 0.59 -26.84 10.77
C LEU A 19 -0.67 -27.39 10.08
N CYS A 20 -1.01 -28.66 10.31
CA CYS A 20 -2.13 -29.33 9.63
C CYS A 20 -3.25 -29.82 10.57
N GLY A 21 -3.07 -29.70 11.89
CA GLY A 21 -4.04 -30.11 12.90
C GLY A 21 -4.16 -31.61 13.14
N ALA A 22 -3.33 -32.46 12.52
CA ALA A 22 -3.38 -33.90 12.72
C ALA A 22 -3.02 -34.27 14.17
N SER A 23 -3.83 -35.11 14.83
CA SER A 23 -3.62 -35.58 16.20
C SER A 23 -3.09 -37.03 16.24
N GLY A 24 -2.38 -37.38 17.33
CA GLY A 24 -1.83 -38.74 17.52
C GLY A 24 -0.62 -39.06 16.62
N VAL A 25 0.01 -38.02 16.06
CA VAL A 25 1.17 -38.13 15.17
C VAL A 25 2.46 -37.77 15.89
N LYS A 26 3.58 -38.35 15.47
CA LYS A 26 4.90 -37.93 15.96
C LYS A 26 5.21 -36.53 15.44
N THR A 27 5.46 -35.61 16.36
CA THR A 27 5.82 -34.23 16.05
C THR A 27 7.34 -34.01 16.23
N SER A 28 7.85 -33.03 15.49
CA SER A 28 9.21 -32.52 15.58
C SER A 28 9.20 -31.01 15.36
N VAL A 29 10.14 -30.29 15.97
CA VAL A 29 10.21 -28.83 15.86
C VAL A 29 10.78 -28.40 14.50
N ALA A 30 10.04 -27.58 13.76
CA ALA A 30 10.44 -26.98 12.48
C ALA A 30 10.28 -25.45 12.49
N ASN A 31 11.08 -24.71 11.71
CA ASN A 31 10.89 -23.28 11.50
C ASN A 31 10.09 -23.06 10.21
N VAL A 32 8.89 -22.50 10.33
CA VAL A 32 8.01 -22.23 9.18
C VAL A 32 7.68 -20.75 9.18
N ALA A 33 8.12 -20.03 8.14
CA ALA A 33 7.92 -18.59 7.99
C ALA A 33 8.40 -17.77 9.21
N GLY A 34 9.49 -18.23 9.86
CA GLY A 34 10.06 -17.58 11.04
C GLY A 34 9.39 -17.95 12.37
N ALA A 35 8.31 -18.72 12.37
CA ALA A 35 7.69 -19.26 13.59
C ALA A 35 8.22 -20.66 13.90
N GLN A 36 8.35 -20.98 15.19
CA GLN A 36 8.79 -22.30 15.64
C GLN A 36 7.55 -23.15 15.97
N LEU A 37 7.31 -24.20 15.17
CA LEU A 37 6.12 -25.04 15.25
C LEU A 37 6.48 -26.49 15.53
N GLU A 38 5.62 -27.22 16.26
CA GLU A 38 5.66 -28.68 16.36
C GLU A 38 4.87 -29.30 15.20
N VAL A 39 5.56 -29.99 14.29
CA VAL A 39 4.96 -30.48 13.05
C VAL A 39 5.19 -31.97 12.84
N CYS A 40 4.26 -32.66 12.17
CA CYS A 40 4.46 -34.05 11.77
C CYS A 40 5.53 -34.19 10.68
N ARG A 41 5.97 -35.43 10.42
CA ARG A 41 7.02 -35.72 9.41
C ARG A 41 6.69 -35.18 8.02
N ASP A 42 5.42 -35.22 7.63
CA ASP A 42 4.99 -34.72 6.31
C ASP A 42 5.05 -33.19 6.23
N CYS A 43 4.80 -32.51 7.36
CA CYS A 43 4.89 -31.06 7.46
C CYS A 43 6.32 -30.56 7.71
N ALA A 44 7.25 -31.42 8.13
CA ALA A 44 8.65 -31.06 8.37
C ALA A 44 9.38 -30.58 7.09
N GLN A 45 8.89 -30.95 5.90
CA GLN A 45 9.40 -30.43 4.62
C GLN A 45 9.28 -28.91 4.47
N HIS A 46 8.48 -28.26 5.31
CA HIS A 46 8.32 -26.81 5.34
C HIS A 46 9.36 -26.11 6.24
N ASP A 47 10.33 -26.84 6.81
CA ASP A 47 11.41 -26.24 7.60
C ASP A 47 12.33 -25.37 6.72
N ASP A 48 12.38 -24.08 7.03
CA ASP A 48 13.18 -23.10 6.30
C ASP A 48 14.69 -23.25 6.56
N LYS A 49 15.10 -24.08 7.53
CA LYS A 49 16.51 -24.30 7.90
C LYS A 49 17.32 -25.02 6.82
N GLU A 50 16.73 -25.89 6.01
CA GLU A 50 17.45 -26.63 4.96
C GLU A 50 17.93 -25.73 3.80
N ARG A 51 17.36 -24.53 3.64
CA ARG A 51 17.75 -23.60 2.57
C ARG A 51 18.95 -22.72 2.92
N SER A 52 19.50 -22.82 4.12
CA SER A 52 20.44 -21.81 4.67
C SER A 52 21.93 -22.19 4.59
N THR A 53 22.30 -23.30 3.95
CA THR A 53 23.70 -23.81 3.97
C THR A 53 24.56 -23.42 2.75
N ASP A 54 24.10 -22.52 1.86
CA ASP A 54 24.83 -22.10 0.66
C ASP A 54 24.80 -20.57 0.45
N ASP A 55 25.26 -19.78 1.43
CA ASP A 55 25.00 -18.33 1.44
C ASP A 55 26.25 -17.48 1.80
N ASN A 56 27.33 -17.61 1.03
CA ASN A 56 28.33 -16.53 0.94
C ASN A 56 28.24 -15.78 -0.41
N ASP A 57 28.05 -16.48 -1.53
CA ASP A 57 27.81 -15.87 -2.86
C ASP A 57 26.43 -15.19 -2.99
N GLY A 58 25.41 -15.67 -2.27
CA GLY A 58 24.06 -15.12 -2.29
C GLY A 58 23.94 -13.73 -1.65
N ARG A 59 24.82 -13.40 -0.71
CA ARG A 59 24.74 -12.12 0.04
C ARG A 59 25.17 -10.93 -0.80
N GLU A 60 26.20 -11.07 -1.63
CA GLU A 60 26.61 -10.01 -2.56
C GLU A 60 25.55 -9.79 -3.64
N ASN A 61 24.98 -10.87 -4.17
CA ASN A 61 23.92 -10.80 -5.17
C ASN A 61 22.64 -10.17 -4.61
N ARG A 62 22.27 -10.46 -3.35
CA ARG A 62 21.14 -9.78 -2.67
C ARG A 62 21.38 -8.28 -2.51
N LYS A 63 22.57 -7.85 -2.12
CA LYS A 63 22.92 -6.41 -2.01
C LYS A 63 22.87 -5.71 -3.37
N LYS A 64 23.43 -6.32 -4.42
CA LYS A 64 23.36 -5.80 -5.79
C LYS A 64 21.91 -5.68 -6.27
N ARG A 65 21.08 -6.69 -6.02
CA ARG A 65 19.66 -6.70 -6.40
C ARG A 65 18.85 -5.65 -5.64
N ALA A 66 19.13 -5.45 -4.36
CA ALA A 66 18.51 -4.39 -3.57
C ALA A 66 18.87 -2.99 -4.12
N ALA A 67 20.15 -2.75 -4.42
CA ALA A 67 20.59 -1.48 -5.03
C ALA A 67 19.95 -1.24 -6.41
N GLN A 68 19.85 -2.27 -7.24
CA GLN A 68 19.17 -2.20 -8.54
C GLN A 68 17.67 -1.91 -8.42
N ASN A 69 17.00 -2.49 -7.42
CA ASN A 69 15.59 -2.20 -7.17
C ASN A 69 15.38 -0.75 -6.73
N VAL A 70 16.25 -0.21 -5.88
CA VAL A 70 16.19 1.22 -5.48
C VAL A 70 16.42 2.13 -6.68
N ALA A 71 17.41 1.84 -7.51
CA ALA A 71 17.66 2.60 -8.74
C ALA A 71 16.44 2.57 -9.68
N ARG A 72 15.82 1.40 -9.87
CA ARG A 72 14.61 1.27 -10.70
C ARG A 72 13.44 2.07 -10.13
N MET A 73 13.24 2.09 -8.81
CA MET A 73 12.19 2.92 -8.20
C MET A 73 12.46 4.42 -8.41
N HIS A 74 13.72 4.85 -8.30
CA HIS A 74 14.11 6.24 -8.50
C HIS A 74 14.00 6.68 -9.97
N ASP A 75 14.27 5.78 -10.92
CA ASP A 75 14.05 6.03 -12.35
C ASP A 75 12.56 6.08 -12.70
N SER A 76 11.73 5.22 -12.10
CA SER A 76 10.26 5.28 -12.28
C SER A 76 9.64 6.54 -11.67
N ALA A 77 10.24 7.08 -10.59
CA ALA A 77 9.82 8.35 -9.99
C ALA A 77 10.32 9.57 -10.78
N LYS A 78 11.26 9.36 -11.71
CA LYS A 78 11.70 10.39 -12.64
C LYS A 78 10.58 10.59 -13.65
N GLN A 79 9.74 11.57 -13.37
CA GLN A 79 8.61 11.93 -14.22
C GLN A 79 9.13 12.13 -15.65
N ASP A 80 8.48 11.50 -16.63
CA ASP A 80 8.73 11.74 -18.04
C ASP A 80 7.98 13.03 -18.45
N PRO A 81 8.68 14.17 -18.59
CA PRO A 81 8.04 15.42 -18.96
C PRO A 81 7.48 15.39 -20.40
N GLY A 82 7.80 14.36 -21.20
CA GLY A 82 7.30 14.19 -22.56
C GLY A 82 5.86 13.65 -22.65
N HIS A 83 5.31 13.12 -21.55
CA HIS A 83 3.91 12.67 -21.51
C HIS A 83 2.92 13.80 -21.18
N TRP A 84 3.42 14.89 -20.60
CA TRP A 84 2.62 16.04 -20.17
C TRP A 84 2.71 17.16 -21.20
N GLU A 85 1.64 17.97 -21.31
CA GLU A 85 1.68 19.12 -22.21
C GLU A 85 2.80 20.09 -21.80
N SER A 86 3.65 20.46 -22.77
CA SER A 86 4.72 21.42 -22.55
C SER A 86 4.13 22.80 -22.26
N GLY A 87 4.49 23.39 -21.11
CA GLY A 87 4.11 24.76 -20.75
C GLY A 87 2.96 24.87 -19.73
N ALA A 88 2.45 23.74 -19.25
CA ALA A 88 1.55 23.70 -18.11
C ALA A 88 2.37 23.51 -16.83
N ASP A 89 2.33 24.51 -15.94
CA ASP A 89 3.15 24.57 -14.73
C ASP A 89 2.54 23.74 -13.60
N TYR A 90 2.36 22.43 -13.84
CA TYR A 90 1.66 21.52 -12.93
C TYR A 90 2.33 21.36 -11.55
N ASP A 91 3.60 21.72 -11.43
CA ASP A 91 4.37 21.65 -10.19
C ASP A 91 3.93 22.76 -9.20
N ASP A 92 3.67 23.96 -9.72
CA ASP A 92 3.27 25.12 -8.91
C ASP A 92 1.75 25.35 -8.93
N ASP A 93 1.07 24.99 -10.02
CA ASP A 93 -0.38 25.09 -10.19
C ASP A 93 -0.93 23.79 -10.80
N GLN A 94 -1.66 23.02 -10.00
CA GLN A 94 -2.28 21.77 -10.45
C GLN A 94 -3.35 21.97 -11.54
N LEU A 95 -3.83 23.21 -11.73
CA LEU A 95 -4.89 23.56 -12.66
C LEU A 95 -4.48 24.76 -13.53
N PRO A 96 -3.36 24.66 -14.29
CA PRO A 96 -2.74 25.79 -14.98
C PRO A 96 -3.57 26.36 -16.15
N TYR A 97 -4.66 25.68 -16.50
CA TYR A 97 -5.65 26.11 -17.50
C TYR A 97 -6.83 26.85 -16.89
N LEU A 98 -7.01 26.81 -15.56
CA LEU A 98 -8.02 27.61 -14.89
C LEU A 98 -7.53 29.04 -14.77
N VAL A 99 -8.42 29.99 -15.05
CA VAL A 99 -8.11 31.40 -14.82
C VAL A 99 -8.03 31.62 -13.31
N PRO A 100 -6.93 32.21 -12.78
CA PRO A 100 -6.85 32.56 -11.37
C PRO A 100 -8.01 33.47 -10.96
N ASP A 101 -8.53 33.24 -9.75
CA ASP A 101 -9.65 33.98 -9.16
C ASP A 101 -10.92 33.98 -10.02
N TYR A 102 -11.12 32.95 -10.84
CA TYR A 102 -12.30 32.83 -11.70
C TYR A 102 -13.61 32.84 -10.90
N ASP A 103 -13.61 32.16 -9.75
CA ASP A 103 -14.71 32.08 -8.81
C ASP A 103 -15.07 33.47 -8.24
N ASP A 104 -14.07 34.24 -7.82
CA ASP A 104 -14.26 35.59 -7.30
C ASP A 104 -14.79 36.54 -8.37
N ARG A 105 -14.25 36.45 -9.61
CA ARG A 105 -14.68 37.30 -10.74
C ARG A 105 -16.14 37.07 -11.11
N ILE A 106 -16.55 35.81 -11.27
CA ILE A 106 -17.93 35.46 -11.62
C ILE A 106 -18.89 35.78 -10.47
N THR A 107 -18.49 35.52 -9.23
CA THR A 107 -19.31 35.83 -8.05
C THR A 107 -19.55 37.33 -7.93
N THR A 108 -18.50 38.14 -8.09
CA THR A 108 -18.60 39.61 -8.06
C THR A 108 -19.49 40.12 -9.17
N ALA A 109 -19.26 39.69 -10.42
CA ALA A 109 -20.06 40.12 -11.56
C ALA A 109 -21.56 39.78 -11.40
N ARG A 110 -21.87 38.58 -10.87
CA ARG A 110 -23.25 38.17 -10.60
C ARG A 110 -23.92 39.07 -9.56
N GLN A 111 -23.21 39.33 -8.45
CA GLN A 111 -23.73 40.18 -7.37
C GLN A 111 -23.87 41.66 -7.81
N GLU A 112 -22.95 42.17 -8.61
CA GLU A 112 -23.05 43.52 -9.21
C GLU A 112 -24.23 43.63 -10.17
N ALA A 113 -24.57 42.56 -10.87
CA ALA A 113 -25.78 42.45 -11.68
C ALA A 113 -27.06 42.27 -10.85
N GLY A 114 -26.93 42.11 -9.53
CA GLY A 114 -28.06 42.01 -8.59
C GLY A 114 -28.66 40.61 -8.46
N TYR A 115 -27.99 39.58 -8.96
CA TYR A 115 -28.49 38.20 -8.89
C TYR A 115 -27.89 37.41 -7.73
N GLN A 116 -28.71 36.63 -7.05
CA GLN A 116 -28.27 35.47 -6.29
C GLN A 116 -27.94 34.30 -7.23
N LEU A 117 -27.30 33.24 -6.70
CA LEU A 117 -26.88 32.11 -7.52
C LEU A 117 -28.10 31.42 -8.16
N GLU A 118 -29.15 31.26 -7.37
CA GLU A 118 -30.38 30.57 -7.71
C GLU A 118 -31.17 31.39 -8.75
N GLU A 119 -31.28 32.70 -8.53
CA GLU A 119 -31.95 33.60 -9.46
C GLU A 119 -31.27 33.65 -10.84
N LEU A 120 -29.93 33.56 -10.88
CA LEU A 120 -29.20 33.47 -12.15
C LEU A 120 -29.42 32.12 -12.84
N ALA A 121 -29.51 31.03 -12.08
CA ALA A 121 -29.77 29.70 -12.63
C ALA A 121 -31.17 29.64 -13.27
N GLU A 122 -32.18 30.19 -12.59
CA GLU A 122 -33.54 30.32 -13.12
C GLU A 122 -33.59 31.16 -14.40
N GLU A 123 -32.91 32.31 -14.44
CA GLU A 123 -32.84 33.18 -15.63
C GLU A 123 -32.17 32.48 -16.83
N LEU A 124 -31.22 31.59 -16.57
CA LEU A 124 -30.48 30.85 -17.60
C LEU A 124 -31.07 29.47 -17.93
N ASP A 125 -32.20 29.10 -17.32
CA ASP A 125 -32.86 27.80 -17.49
C ASP A 125 -31.93 26.61 -17.17
N PHE A 126 -31.14 26.75 -16.10
CA PHE A 126 -30.30 25.68 -15.56
C PHE A 126 -30.97 25.00 -14.36
N ASP A 127 -30.95 23.66 -14.37
CA ASP A 127 -31.46 22.84 -13.26
C ASP A 127 -30.41 22.81 -12.12
N GLU A 128 -30.80 23.24 -10.93
CA GLU A 128 -29.96 23.23 -9.73
C GLU A 128 -29.88 21.81 -9.17
N GLY A 129 -28.91 21.03 -9.65
CA GLY A 129 -28.64 19.65 -9.19
C GLY A 129 -27.99 19.54 -7.82
#